data_AF-A0A838V694-F1
#
_entry.id   AF-A0A838V694-F1
#
_cell.length_a   1.000
_cell.length_b   1.000
_cell.length_c   1.000
_cell.angle_alpha   90.00
_cell.angle_beta   90.00
_cell.angle_gamma   90.00
#
_symmetry.space_group_name_H-M   'P 1'
#
loop_
_entity.id
_entity.type
_entity.pdbx_description
1 polymer ?
#
loop_
_entity_poly.entity_id
_entity_poly.type
_entity_poly.pdbx_seq_one_letter_code
_entity_poly.pdbx_strand_id
1 'polypeptide(L)'
;SAAALERYGPNFTYGHNMVAQHLATLAALGAGIGALALLSPLPPTRKLLLKIKPSGAGPDAAERERSWFRVRFVGEGGGKRVVTEVSGGDPGYGETSKMLAESALCLAFDELSPSAGQVTTATAMGDALLTRLQNAGIPFRVLQPAQA
;
A
#
# COMPACT_ATOMS: atom_id res chain seq x y z
N SER A 1 13.56 7.86 -0.36
CA SER A 1 12.59 8.56 0.51
C SER A 1 12.04 9.75 -0.25
N ALA A 2 10.82 10.23 0.04
CA ALA A 2 10.28 11.46 -0.55
C ALA A 2 11.24 12.66 -0.38
N ALA A 3 12.01 12.69 0.72
CA ALA A 3 13.05 13.69 0.97
C ALA A 3 14.19 13.71 -0.08
N ALA A 4 14.38 12.63 -0.84
CA ALA A 4 15.39 12.56 -1.90
C ALA A 4 14.92 13.18 -3.23
N LEU A 5 13.65 13.59 -3.32
CA LEU A 5 13.05 14.14 -4.53
C LEU A 5 12.72 15.61 -4.30
N GLU A 6 13.47 16.50 -4.94
CA GLU A 6 13.38 17.97 -4.75
C GLU A 6 11.94 18.51 -4.89
N ARG A 7 11.14 17.89 -5.76
CA ARG A 7 9.74 18.27 -6.02
C ARG A 7 8.83 18.26 -4.78
N TYR A 8 9.16 17.50 -3.73
CA TYR A 8 8.36 17.47 -2.50
C TYR A 8 8.70 18.60 -1.53
N GLY A 9 9.86 19.26 -1.72
CA GLY A 9 10.33 20.35 -0.86
C GLY A 9 10.80 19.90 0.53
N PRO A 10 11.45 20.81 1.28
CA PRO A 10 12.07 20.50 2.58
C PRO A 10 11.04 20.25 3.69
N ASN A 11 9.80 20.69 3.51
CA ASN A 11 8.72 20.59 4.51
C ASN A 11 7.75 19.43 4.21
N PHE A 12 8.18 18.44 3.43
CA PHE A 12 7.34 17.29 3.11
C PHE A 12 6.94 16.52 4.38
N THR A 13 5.63 16.28 4.52
CA THR A 13 5.08 15.42 5.56
C THR A 13 4.26 14.31 4.94
N TYR A 14 4.27 13.14 5.56
CA TYR A 14 3.49 11.99 5.14
C TYR A 14 2.75 11.42 6.35
N GLY A 15 1.45 11.21 6.18
CA GLY A 15 0.59 10.55 7.17
C GLY A 15 -0.13 9.37 6.54
N HIS A 16 -0.22 8.26 7.26
CA HIS A 16 -1.02 7.11 6.86
C HIS A 16 -2.23 7.01 7.78
N ASN A 17 -3.42 7.07 7.19
CA ASN A 17 -4.67 7.14 7.94
C ASN A 17 -5.63 6.07 7.43
N MET A 18 -6.39 5.50 8.37
CA MET A 18 -7.54 4.68 8.03
C MET A 18 -8.81 5.52 8.26
N VAL A 19 -9.65 5.59 7.23
CA VAL A 19 -10.90 6.34 7.28
C VAL A 19 -12.06 5.37 7.43
N ALA A 20 -12.90 5.58 8.44
CA ALA A 20 -14.15 4.84 8.64
C ALA A 20 -15.33 5.81 8.68
N GLN A 21 -16.50 5.34 8.26
CA GLN A 21 -17.73 6.15 8.24
C GLN A 21 -18.26 6.48 9.65
N HIS A 22 -17.97 5.62 10.64
CA HIS A 22 -18.51 5.74 11.99
C HIS A 22 -17.41 5.57 13.05
N LEU A 23 -17.46 6.42 14.09
CA LEU A 23 -16.54 6.32 15.24
C LEU A 23 -16.66 4.97 15.96
N ALA A 24 -17.86 4.39 16.01
CA ALA A 24 -18.08 3.08 16.59
C ALA A 24 -17.28 1.98 15.87
N THR A 25 -17.09 2.08 14.55
CA THR A 25 -16.27 1.14 13.77
C THR A 25 -14.80 1.23 14.18
N LEU A 26 -14.28 2.44 14.37
CA LEU A 26 -12.90 2.65 14.84
C LEU A 26 -12.71 2.13 16.27
N ALA A 27 -13.67 2.40 17.16
CA ALA A 27 -13.64 1.91 18.53
C ALA A 27 -13.67 0.38 18.58
N ALA A 28 -14.55 -0.26 17.80
CA ALA A 28 -14.65 -1.71 17.73
C ALA A 28 -13.37 -2.35 17.16
N LEU A 29 -12.79 -1.78 16.10
CA LEU A 29 -11.53 -2.26 15.55
C LEU A 29 -10.38 -2.10 16.54
N GLY A 30 -10.27 -0.94 17.19
CA GLY A 30 -9.25 -0.68 18.21
C GLY A 30 -9.37 -1.64 19.39
N ALA A 31 -10.58 -1.86 19.90
CA ALA A 31 -10.84 -2.84 20.96
C ALA A 31 -10.50 -4.27 20.53
N GLY A 32 -10.85 -4.65 19.30
CA GLY A 32 -10.54 -5.97 18.75
C GLY A 32 -9.03 -6.22 18.61
N ILE A 33 -8.29 -5.25 18.05
CA ILE A 33 -6.81 -5.32 17.94
C ILE A 33 -6.19 -5.37 19.34
N GLY A 34 -6.65 -4.53 20.27
CA GLY A 34 -6.16 -4.51 21.65
C GLY A 34 -6.40 -5.84 22.36
N ALA A 35 -7.61 -6.41 22.25
CA ALA A 35 -7.93 -7.72 22.81
C ALA A 35 -7.07 -8.83 22.19
N LEU A 36 -6.88 -8.84 20.87
CA LEU A 36 -6.00 -9.81 20.21
C LEU A 36 -4.55 -9.66 20.69
N ALA A 37 -4.02 -8.44 20.83
CA ALA A 37 -2.67 -8.20 21.32
C ALA A 37 -2.50 -8.67 22.77
N LEU A 38 -3.48 -8.41 23.64
CA LEU A 38 -3.45 -8.82 25.05
C LEU A 38 -3.63 -10.32 25.24
N LEU A 39 -4.49 -10.96 24.45
CA LEU A 39 -4.88 -12.35 24.62
C LEU A 39 -4.01 -13.32 23.81
N SER A 40 -3.46 -12.92 22.66
CA SER A 40 -2.67 -13.82 21.80
C SER A 40 -1.42 -14.45 22.43
N PRO A 41 -0.75 -13.85 23.43
CA PRO A 41 0.38 -14.50 24.09
C PRO A 41 -0.05 -15.66 25.02
N LEU A 42 -1.32 -15.68 25.47
CA LEU A 42 -1.79 -16.70 26.40
C LEU A 42 -1.88 -18.07 25.68
N PRO A 43 -1.37 -19.17 26.27
CA PRO A 43 -1.35 -20.47 25.61
C PRO A 43 -2.71 -20.99 25.09
N PRO A 44 -3.84 -20.89 25.81
CA PRO A 44 -5.11 -21.45 25.32
C PRO A 44 -5.67 -20.66 24.12
N THR A 45 -5.61 -19.33 24.18
CA THR A 45 -6.08 -18.44 23.11
C THR A 45 -5.16 -18.52 21.90
N ARG A 46 -3.83 -18.58 22.08
CA ARG A 46 -2.88 -18.82 20.99
C ARG A 46 -3.17 -20.13 20.26
N LYS A 47 -3.39 -21.23 21.00
CA LYS A 47 -3.72 -22.54 20.42
C LYS A 47 -5.03 -22.49 19.65
N LEU A 48 -6.03 -21.77 20.16
CA LEU A 48 -7.31 -21.59 19.46
C LEU A 48 -7.12 -20.79 18.16
N LEU A 49 -6.40 -19.66 18.21
CA LEU A 49 -6.11 -18.83 17.03
C LEU A 49 -5.40 -19.64 15.94
N LEU A 50 -4.39 -20.44 16.31
CA LEU A 50 -3.65 -21.29 15.37
C LEU A 50 -4.48 -22.47 14.82
N LYS A 51 -5.53 -22.92 15.53
CA LYS A 51 -6.49 -23.88 14.99
C LYS A 51 -7.41 -23.26 13.95
N ILE A 52 -7.84 -22.02 14.18
CA ILE A 52 -8.74 -21.30 13.26
C ILE A 52 -8.00 -20.89 11.99
N LYS A 53 -6.79 -20.35 12.13
CA LYS A 53 -5.95 -19.93 11.01
C LYS A 53 -4.53 -20.43 11.21
N PRO A 54 -4.22 -21.63 10.69
CA PRO A 54 -2.87 -22.18 10.75
C PRO A 54 -1.87 -21.22 10.10
N SER A 55 -0.69 -21.11 10.70
CA SER A 55 0.40 -20.34 10.12
C SER A 55 0.78 -20.90 8.74
N GLY A 56 1.03 -20.03 7.78
CA GLY A 56 1.45 -20.42 6.43
C GLY A 56 0.32 -20.89 5.49
N ALA A 57 -0.93 -20.99 5.95
CA ALA A 57 -2.04 -21.43 5.09
C ALA A 57 -2.33 -20.46 3.94
N GLY A 58 -2.13 -19.16 4.14
CA GLY A 58 -2.49 -18.13 3.17
C GLY A 58 -4.00 -18.14 2.83
N PRO A 59 -4.44 -17.22 1.97
CA PRO A 59 -5.77 -17.28 1.37
C PRO A 59 -5.84 -18.31 0.23
N ASP A 60 -6.96 -18.99 0.08
CA ASP A 60 -7.23 -19.85 -1.07
C ASP A 60 -7.42 -19.03 -2.38
N ALA A 61 -7.59 -19.71 -3.51
CA ALA A 61 -7.73 -19.02 -4.80
C ALA A 61 -8.98 -18.13 -4.87
N ALA A 62 -10.12 -18.60 -4.35
CA ALA A 62 -11.36 -17.85 -4.34
C ALA A 62 -11.31 -16.65 -3.37
N GLU A 63 -10.57 -16.78 -2.27
CA GLU A 63 -10.24 -15.70 -1.35
C GLU A 63 -9.44 -14.59 -2.00
N ARG A 64 -8.43 -14.95 -2.79
CA ARG A 64 -7.67 -13.96 -3.55
C ARG A 64 -8.51 -13.32 -4.64
N GLU A 65 -9.29 -14.09 -5.38
CA GLU A 65 -10.09 -13.57 -6.51
C GLU A 65 -11.15 -12.55 -6.07
N ARG A 66 -11.75 -12.73 -4.88
CA ARG A 66 -12.73 -11.77 -4.33
C ARG A 66 -12.11 -10.61 -3.56
N SER A 67 -10.80 -10.67 -3.28
CA SER A 67 -10.10 -9.63 -2.53
C SER A 67 -9.76 -8.44 -3.42
N TRP A 68 -9.73 -7.26 -2.82
CA TRP A 68 -9.41 -6.01 -3.50
C TRP A 68 -8.72 -5.05 -2.54
N PHE A 69 -8.05 -4.04 -3.09
CA PHE A 69 -7.53 -2.92 -2.31
C PHE A 69 -7.77 -1.58 -2.98
N ARG A 70 -7.78 -0.52 -2.16
CA ARG A 70 -7.86 0.86 -2.62
C ARG A 70 -7.12 1.77 -1.66
N VAL A 71 -6.14 2.50 -2.18
CA VAL A 71 -5.38 3.50 -1.44
C VAL A 71 -5.63 4.85 -2.10
N ARG A 72 -6.09 5.83 -1.31
CA ARG A 72 -6.26 7.21 -1.74
C ARG A 72 -5.12 8.06 -1.20
N PHE A 73 -4.49 8.80 -2.08
CA PHE A 73 -3.49 9.79 -1.73
C PHE A 73 -4.13 11.17 -1.83
N VAL A 74 -4.08 11.93 -0.73
CA VAL A 74 -4.45 13.35 -0.70
C VAL A 74 -3.15 14.13 -0.65
N GLY A 75 -2.84 14.81 -1.75
CA GLY A 75 -1.63 15.63 -1.87
C GLY A 75 -2.00 17.11 -1.77
N GLU A 76 -1.29 17.84 -0.92
CA GLU A 76 -1.45 19.28 -0.73
C GLU A 76 -0.08 19.96 -0.86
N GLY A 77 -0.01 21.03 -1.65
CA GLY A 77 1.25 21.75 -1.89
C GLY A 77 1.07 22.92 -2.86
N GLY A 78 1.79 24.03 -2.59
CA GLY A 78 1.74 25.22 -3.45
C GLY A 78 0.34 25.84 -3.57
N GLY A 79 -0.48 25.77 -2.51
CA GLY A 79 -1.87 26.22 -2.50
C GLY A 79 -2.86 25.30 -3.22
N LYS A 80 -2.39 24.19 -3.80
CA LYS A 80 -3.22 23.26 -4.56
C LYS A 80 -3.45 21.96 -3.80
N ARG A 81 -4.58 21.32 -4.09
CA ARG A 81 -4.95 20.00 -3.57
C ARG A 81 -5.30 19.04 -4.70
N VAL A 82 -4.75 17.84 -4.66
CA VAL A 82 -5.03 16.74 -5.60
C VAL A 82 -5.41 15.49 -4.83
N VAL A 83 -6.36 14.72 -5.35
CA VAL A 83 -6.69 13.39 -4.81
C VAL A 83 -6.49 12.35 -5.89
N THR A 84 -5.63 11.37 -5.61
CA THR A 84 -5.39 10.23 -6.50
C THR A 84 -5.72 8.92 -5.80
N GLU A 85 -5.89 7.87 -6.59
CA GLU A 85 -6.24 6.55 -6.11
C GLU A 85 -5.45 5.48 -6.85
N VAL A 86 -4.98 4.50 -6.09
CA VAL A 86 -4.41 3.25 -6.59
C VAL A 86 -5.30 2.12 -6.10
N SER A 87 -5.62 1.19 -6.99
CA SER A 87 -6.49 0.05 -6.66
C SER A 87 -6.06 -1.20 -7.41
N GLY A 88 -6.54 -2.35 -6.97
CA GLY A 88 -6.26 -3.64 -7.59
C GLY A 88 -7.00 -4.77 -6.88
N GLY A 89 -6.69 -6.00 -7.26
CA GLY A 89 -7.22 -7.22 -6.64
C GLY A 89 -6.58 -7.51 -5.28
N ASP A 90 -6.30 -8.79 -5.01
CA ASP A 90 -5.74 -9.24 -3.74
C ASP A 90 -4.45 -8.49 -3.35
N PRO A 91 -4.45 -7.71 -2.24
CA PRO A 91 -3.29 -6.93 -1.85
C PRO A 91 -2.14 -7.78 -1.31
N GLY A 92 -2.42 -8.98 -0.79
CA GLY A 92 -1.43 -9.78 -0.07
C GLY A 92 -0.50 -10.57 -0.97
N TYR A 93 -1.06 -11.19 -2.01
CA TYR A 93 -0.37 -12.11 -2.91
C TYR A 93 -0.44 -11.59 -4.34
N GLY A 94 -1.65 -11.46 -4.90
CA GLY A 94 -1.83 -11.18 -6.33
C GLY A 94 -1.13 -9.89 -6.77
N GLU A 95 -1.52 -8.77 -6.18
CA GLU A 95 -1.01 -7.46 -6.58
C GLU A 95 0.39 -7.19 -6.04
N THR A 96 0.72 -7.66 -4.84
CA THR A 96 2.09 -7.51 -4.29
C THR A 96 3.12 -8.30 -5.09
N SER A 97 2.82 -9.55 -5.51
CA SER A 97 3.72 -10.32 -6.38
C SER A 97 3.91 -9.65 -7.73
N LYS A 98 2.84 -9.05 -8.29
CA LYS A 98 2.93 -8.27 -9.54
C LYS A 98 3.80 -7.02 -9.36
N MET A 99 3.62 -6.26 -8.28
CA MET A 99 4.45 -5.09 -7.98
C MET A 99 5.93 -5.47 -7.86
N LEU A 100 6.24 -6.61 -7.21
CA LEU A 100 7.60 -7.11 -7.08
C LEU A 100 8.20 -7.51 -8.44
N ALA A 101 7.45 -8.25 -9.25
CA ALA A 101 7.88 -8.68 -10.58
C ALA A 101 8.14 -7.49 -11.51
N GLU A 102 7.22 -6.53 -11.57
CA GLU A 102 7.39 -5.33 -12.40
C GLU A 102 8.53 -4.43 -11.90
N SER A 103 8.79 -4.39 -10.59
CA SER A 103 9.97 -3.69 -10.05
C SER A 103 11.27 -4.34 -10.51
N ALA A 104 11.35 -5.67 -10.51
CA ALA A 104 12.53 -6.39 -10.99
C ALA A 104 12.73 -6.19 -12.50
N LEU A 105 11.66 -6.26 -13.30
CA LEU A 105 11.71 -6.00 -14.73
C LEU A 105 12.13 -4.56 -15.03
N CYS A 106 11.63 -3.58 -14.25
CA CYS A 106 11.99 -2.18 -14.40
C CYS A 106 13.49 -1.96 -14.20
N LEU A 107 14.06 -2.51 -13.13
CA LEU A 107 15.50 -2.43 -12.86
C LEU A 107 16.37 -3.11 -13.92
N ALA A 108 15.87 -4.19 -14.54
CA ALA A 108 16.66 -4.98 -15.48
C ALA A 108 16.61 -4.43 -16.91
N PHE A 109 15.51 -3.80 -17.32
CA PHE A 109 15.24 -3.55 -18.74
C PHE A 109 14.93 -2.10 -19.09
N ASP A 110 14.66 -1.22 -18.12
CA ASP A 110 14.27 0.16 -18.42
C ASP A 110 15.46 1.12 -18.24
N GLU A 111 15.43 2.26 -18.93
CA GLU A 111 16.39 3.34 -18.72
C GLU A 111 16.02 4.13 -17.46
N LEU A 112 16.89 4.07 -16.45
CA LEU A 112 16.65 4.67 -15.14
C LEU A 112 17.73 5.71 -14.80
N SER A 113 17.34 6.76 -14.10
CA SER A 113 18.29 7.73 -13.54
C SER A 113 19.28 7.02 -12.62
N PRO A 114 20.58 7.34 -12.68
CA PRO A 114 21.58 6.74 -11.82
C PRO A 114 21.23 6.93 -10.34
N SER A 115 21.07 5.83 -9.62
CA SER A 115 20.86 5.83 -8.17
C SER A 115 21.53 4.59 -7.57
N ALA A 116 21.97 4.69 -6.32
CA ALA A 116 22.66 3.60 -5.63
C ALA A 116 22.32 3.58 -4.14
N GLY A 117 22.53 2.42 -3.52
CA GLY A 117 22.23 2.18 -2.10
C GLY A 117 20.78 1.75 -1.85
N GLN A 118 20.29 2.00 -0.64
CA GLN A 118 18.94 1.62 -0.23
C GLN A 118 17.97 2.77 -0.53
N VAL A 119 17.43 2.77 -1.74
CA VAL A 119 16.53 3.81 -2.24
C VAL A 119 15.12 3.27 -2.45
N THR A 120 14.13 4.16 -2.41
CA THR A 120 12.73 3.82 -2.66
C THR A 120 12.47 3.63 -4.15
N THR A 121 11.46 2.84 -4.52
CA THR A 121 11.02 2.66 -5.92
C THR A 121 10.73 4.00 -6.62
N ALA A 122 10.12 4.96 -5.93
CA ALA A 122 9.90 6.30 -6.46
C ALA A 122 11.19 7.07 -6.81
N THR A 123 12.32 6.75 -6.16
CA THR A 123 13.61 7.38 -6.41
C THR A 123 14.40 6.64 -7.49
N ALA A 124 14.40 5.30 -7.45
CA ALA A 124 15.16 4.50 -8.40
C ALA A 124 14.47 4.31 -9.75
N MET A 125 13.16 4.09 -9.74
CA MET A 125 12.39 3.62 -10.89
C MET A 125 11.36 4.63 -11.39
N GLY A 126 10.82 5.47 -10.48
CA GLY A 126 9.96 6.60 -10.81
C GLY A 126 8.83 6.27 -11.79
N ASP A 127 8.75 7.03 -12.88
CA ASP A 127 7.68 6.94 -13.87
C ASP A 127 7.77 5.66 -14.74
N ALA A 128 8.95 5.05 -14.86
CA ALA A 128 9.12 3.78 -15.57
C ALA A 128 8.35 2.66 -14.87
N LEU A 129 8.52 2.53 -13.54
CA LEU A 129 7.73 1.57 -12.76
C LEU A 129 6.25 1.92 -12.76
N LEU A 130 5.89 3.20 -12.65
CA LEU A 130 4.48 3.63 -12.70
C LEU A 130 3.79 3.12 -13.98
N THR A 131 4.45 3.32 -15.13
CA THR A 131 3.94 2.88 -16.43
C THR A 131 3.80 1.36 -16.49
N ARG A 132 4.80 0.62 -16.00
CA ARG A 132 4.74 -0.86 -15.92
C ARG A 132 3.57 -1.35 -15.09
N LEU A 133 3.38 -0.79 -13.90
CA LEU A 133 2.28 -1.19 -13.01
C LEU A 133 0.91 -0.91 -13.65
N GLN A 134 0.75 0.22 -14.33
CA GLN A 134 -0.46 0.53 -15.09
C GLN A 134 -0.70 -0.50 -16.21
N ASN A 135 0.34 -0.85 -16.97
CA ASN A 135 0.26 -1.85 -18.05
C ASN A 135 -0.04 -3.26 -17.50
N ALA A 136 0.45 -3.59 -16.30
CA ALA A 136 0.16 -4.84 -15.60
C ALA A 136 -1.23 -4.84 -14.92
N GLY A 137 -2.04 -3.79 -15.12
CA GLY A 137 -3.42 -3.72 -14.65
C GLY A 137 -3.60 -3.17 -13.24
N ILE A 138 -2.61 -2.46 -12.68
CA ILE A 138 -2.74 -1.68 -11.44
C ILE A 138 -3.04 -0.22 -11.80
N PRO A 139 -4.32 0.21 -11.82
CA PRO A 139 -4.67 1.57 -12.20
C PRO A 139 -4.26 2.60 -11.15
N PHE A 140 -3.67 3.69 -11.65
CA PHE A 140 -3.46 4.94 -10.92
C PHE A 140 -4.39 5.99 -11.52
N ARG A 141 -5.28 6.58 -10.73
CA ARG A 141 -6.30 7.52 -11.21
C ARG A 141 -6.25 8.83 -10.45
N VAL A 142 -6.50 9.94 -11.15
CA VAL A 142 -6.80 11.23 -10.53
C VAL A 142 -8.30 11.30 -10.27
N LEU A 143 -8.70 11.37 -9.01
CA LEU A 143 -10.10 11.51 -8.60
C LEU A 143 -10.53 12.98 -8.52
N GLN A 144 -9.64 13.84 -8.03
CA GLN A 144 -9.83 15.28 -7.96
C GLN A 144 -8.55 15.93 -8.49
N PRO A 145 -8.61 16.64 -9.63
CA PRO A 145 -7.42 17.31 -10.18
C PRO A 145 -6.98 18.46 -9.27
N ALA A 146 -5.75 18.93 -9.45
CA ALA A 146 -5.22 20.07 -8.70
C ALA A 146 -6.08 21.32 -8.95
N GLN A 147 -6.85 21.74 -7.95
CA GLN A 147 -7.60 22.99 -7.97
C GLN A 147 -6.75 24.10 -7.35
N ALA A 148 -6.82 25.29 -7.94
CA ALA A 148 -6.12 26.50 -7.50
C ALA A 148 -6.94 27.26 -6.45
#